data_AF-K0V8J7-F1
#
_entry.id   AF-K0V8J7-F1
#
_cell.length_a   1.000
_cell.length_b   1.000
_cell.length_c   1.000
_cell.angle_alpha   90.00
_cell.angle_beta   90.00
_cell.angle_gamma   90.00
#
_symmetry.space_group_name_H-M   'P 1'
#
loop_
_entity.id
_entity.type
_entity.pdbx_description
1 polymer ?
#
loop_
_entity_poly.entity_id
_entity_poly.type
_entity_poly.pdbx_seq_one_letter_code
_entity_poly.pdbx_strand_id
1 'polypeptide(L)'
;MSDTEKSVGSDSPGSDERWTPPVGPVDPEHPECAAVIAEVWTLLDGECTVETRDKLRQHLEDCPACLRHYGIEERVKRLIAAKCSGERAPEGLRERLRIQISQTTIVRRS
;
A
#
# COMPACT_ATOMS: atom_id res chain seq x y z
N MET A 1 24.06 23.41 52.91
CA MET A 1 24.17 24.55 51.97
C MET A 1 24.61 23.93 50.65
N SER A 2 23.80 23.68 49.64
CA SER A 2 22.46 24.17 49.29
C SER A 2 21.91 23.15 48.28
N ASP A 3 20.73 22.59 48.50
CA ASP A 3 19.49 22.89 47.76
C ASP A 3 19.34 22.10 46.43
N THR A 4 18.40 21.15 46.50
CA THR A 4 17.40 20.75 45.50
C THR A 4 17.45 21.46 44.14
N GLU A 5 17.36 20.67 43.06
CA GLU A 5 16.31 20.85 42.06
C GLU A 5 15.96 19.55 41.33
N LYS A 6 14.66 19.24 41.36
CA LYS A 6 13.96 18.10 40.78
C LYS A 6 13.22 18.63 39.56
N SER A 7 13.43 18.04 38.40
CA SER A 7 12.52 18.24 37.26
C SER A 7 12.21 16.91 36.59
N VAL A 8 11.03 16.41 36.98
CA VAL A 8 10.20 15.47 36.23
C VAL A 8 9.67 16.21 34.99
N GLY A 9 9.66 15.54 33.84
CA GLY A 9 8.93 15.96 32.65
C GLY A 9 9.45 15.18 31.43
N SER A 10 8.66 14.49 30.64
CA SER A 10 7.21 14.53 30.48
C SER A 10 6.82 13.30 29.66
N ASP A 11 6.19 12.32 30.30
CA ASP A 11 5.33 11.38 29.59
C ASP A 11 4.19 12.21 28.98
N SER A 12 4.13 12.25 27.65
CA SER A 12 2.97 12.78 26.94
C SER A 12 2.68 11.83 25.78
N PRO A 13 1.64 10.98 25.88
CA PRO A 13 1.09 10.32 24.72
C PRO A 13 0.26 11.39 23.97
N GLY A 14 0.95 12.15 23.13
CA GLY A 14 0.37 13.20 22.30
C GLY A 14 -0.08 12.62 20.96
N SER A 15 -1.40 12.63 20.76
CA SER A 15 -2.17 12.59 19.51
C SER A 15 -1.41 12.54 18.18
N ASP A 16 -1.86 11.63 17.31
CA ASP A 16 -1.52 11.52 15.89
C ASP A 16 -0.12 10.94 15.61
N GLU A 17 0.05 9.65 15.90
CA GLU A 17 1.07 8.85 15.24
C GLU A 17 0.66 8.74 13.76
N ARG A 18 1.04 9.76 12.99
CA ARG A 18 0.83 9.82 11.55
C ARG A 18 1.53 8.59 10.97
N TRP A 19 0.71 7.59 10.59
CA TRP A 19 1.19 6.41 9.90
C TRP A 19 2.14 6.86 8.79
N THR A 20 3.41 6.58 8.99
CA THR A 20 4.45 6.83 8.01
C THR A 20 4.73 5.48 7.38
N PRO A 21 4.48 5.33 6.06
CA PRO A 21 4.74 4.06 5.41
C PRO A 21 6.23 3.73 5.57
N PRO A 22 6.58 2.49 5.96
CA PRO A 22 7.98 2.10 6.08
C PRO A 22 8.63 2.23 4.71
N VAL A 23 9.57 3.16 4.58
CA VAL A 23 10.51 3.15 3.45
C VAL A 23 11.37 1.91 3.67
N GLY A 24 11.34 0.97 2.71
CA GLY A 24 12.14 -0.25 2.79
C GLY A 24 13.62 0.06 3.02
N PRO A 25 14.41 -0.89 3.56
CA PRO A 25 15.83 -0.68 3.78
C PRO A 25 16.50 -0.24 2.47
N VAL A 26 17.07 0.97 2.48
CA VAL A 26 17.85 1.48 1.37
C VAL A 26 19.17 0.72 1.40
N ASP A 27 19.34 -0.22 0.47
CA ASP A 27 20.65 -0.79 0.21
C ASP A 27 21.51 0.29 -0.48
N PRO A 28 22.57 0.80 0.16
CA PRO A 28 23.41 1.83 -0.45
C PRO A 28 24.12 1.35 -1.72
N GLU A 29 24.25 0.03 -1.92
CA GLU A 29 24.82 -0.54 -3.15
C GLU A 29 23.78 -0.67 -4.29
N HIS A 30 22.48 -0.58 -3.97
CA HIS A 30 21.37 -0.74 -4.91
C HIS A 30 20.25 0.30 -4.66
N PRO A 31 20.52 1.60 -4.90
CA PRO A 31 19.57 2.68 -4.59
C PRO A 31 18.24 2.57 -5.36
N GLU A 32 18.25 1.93 -6.53
CA GLU A 32 17.06 1.67 -7.33
C GLU A 32 16.11 0.64 -6.69
N CYS A 33 16.62 -0.26 -5.83
CA CYS A 33 15.80 -1.22 -5.10
C CYS A 33 14.85 -0.51 -4.13
N ALA A 34 15.29 0.59 -3.50
CA ALA A 34 14.44 1.36 -2.58
C ALA A 34 13.20 1.93 -3.27
N ALA A 35 13.35 2.43 -4.50
CA ALA A 35 12.24 2.93 -5.30
C ALA A 35 11.27 1.80 -5.69
N VAL A 36 11.79 0.60 -6.02
CA VAL A 36 10.96 -0.57 -6.35
C VAL A 36 10.16 -1.03 -5.15
N ILE A 37 10.77 -1.10 -3.97
CA ILE A 37 10.08 -1.51 -2.73
C ILE A 37 9.02 -0.48 -2.33
N ALA A 38 9.28 0.82 -2.52
CA ALA A 38 8.30 1.87 -2.25
C ALA A 38 7.03 1.74 -3.12
N GLU A 39 7.17 1.29 -4.37
CA GLU A 39 6.07 1.16 -5.34
C GLU A 39 5.43 -0.24 -5.39
N VAL A 40 5.91 -1.18 -4.58
CA VAL A 40 5.51 -2.59 -4.66
C VAL A 40 4.02 -2.80 -4.40
N TRP A 41 3.43 -2.02 -3.48
CA TRP A 41 2.01 -2.07 -3.15
C TRP A 41 1.15 -1.47 -4.27
N THR A 42 1.54 -0.31 -4.81
CA THR A 42 0.92 0.30 -6.00
C THR A 42 0.88 -0.69 -7.17
N LEU A 43 1.98 -1.42 -7.39
CA LEU A 43 2.06 -2.46 -8.41
C LEU A 43 1.11 -3.61 -8.13
N LEU A 44 1.07 -4.09 -6.89
CA LEU A 44 0.18 -5.18 -6.48
C LEU A 44 -1.30 -4.80 -6.59
N ASP A 45 -1.66 -3.55 -6.29
CA ASP A 45 -3.02 -3.00 -6.40
C ASP A 45 -3.44 -2.72 -7.85
N GLY A 46 -2.48 -2.75 -8.79
CA GLY A 46 -2.74 -2.48 -10.20
C GLY A 46 -2.93 -0.99 -10.50
N GLU A 47 -2.48 -0.13 -9.59
CA GLU A 47 -2.63 1.33 -9.66
C GLU A 47 -1.43 2.02 -10.36
N CYS A 48 -0.44 1.24 -10.82
CA CYS A 48 0.66 1.77 -11.62
C CYS A 48 0.23 2.20 -13.02
N THR A 49 0.88 3.24 -13.55
CA THR A 49 0.89 3.49 -14.99
C THR A 49 1.56 2.34 -15.74
N VAL A 50 1.36 2.28 -17.06
CA VAL A 50 1.97 1.24 -17.92
C VAL A 50 3.49 1.28 -17.80
N GLU A 51 4.06 2.48 -17.90
CA GLU A 51 5.49 2.74 -17.89
C GLU A 51 6.13 2.34 -16.56
N THR A 52 5.49 2.70 -15.44
CA THR A 52 5.98 2.34 -14.10
C THR A 52 5.92 0.84 -13.89
N ARG A 53 4.83 0.18 -14.29
CA ARG A 53 4.70 -1.27 -14.18
C ARG A 53 5.80 -2.01 -14.94
N ASP A 54 6.11 -1.59 -16.17
CA ASP A 54 7.10 -2.28 -17.00
C ASP A 54 8.51 -2.11 -16.43
N LYS A 55 8.86 -0.91 -15.92
CA LYS A 55 10.13 -0.66 -15.22
C LYS A 55 10.27 -1.52 -13.96
N LEU A 56 9.22 -1.59 -13.14
CA LEU A 56 9.23 -2.40 -11.91
C LEU A 56 9.37 -3.89 -12.24
N ARG A 57 8.68 -4.38 -13.27
CA ARG A 57 8.78 -5.78 -13.72
C ARG A 57 10.19 -6.12 -14.18
N GLN A 58 10.79 -5.28 -15.02
CA GLN A 58 12.17 -5.47 -15.47
C GLN A 58 13.13 -5.56 -14.28
N HIS A 59 13.03 -4.64 -13.31
CA HIS A 59 13.86 -4.70 -12.12
C HIS A 59 13.63 -5.98 -11.29
N LEU A 60 12.38 -6.43 -11.13
CA LEU A 60 12.07 -7.67 -10.40
C LEU A 60 12.64 -8.92 -11.10
N GLU A 61 12.77 -8.89 -12.43
CA GLU A 61 13.42 -9.94 -13.22
C GLU A 61 14.95 -9.93 -13.02
N ASP A 62 15.55 -8.74 -12.97
CA ASP A 62 16.99 -8.56 -12.86
C ASP A 62 17.52 -8.65 -11.42
N CYS A 63 16.66 -8.43 -10.42
CA CYS A 63 17.04 -8.35 -9.00
C CYS A 63 16.32 -9.42 -8.15
N PRO A 64 16.99 -10.56 -7.86
CA PRO A 64 16.46 -11.60 -6.98
C PRO A 64 16.13 -11.13 -5.57
N ALA A 65 16.78 -10.07 -5.08
CA ALA A 65 16.47 -9.50 -3.77
C ALA A 65 15.08 -8.87 -3.74
N CYS A 66 14.79 -7.95 -4.67
CA CYS A 66 13.49 -7.33 -4.81
C CYS A 66 12.40 -8.36 -5.14
N LEU A 67 12.70 -9.40 -5.93
CA LEU A 67 11.74 -10.48 -6.21
C LEU A 67 11.30 -11.22 -4.93
N ARG A 68 12.23 -11.49 -4.01
CA ARG A 68 11.88 -12.10 -2.70
C ARG A 68 10.99 -11.17 -1.87
N HIS A 69 11.31 -9.88 -1.82
CA HIS A 69 10.51 -8.89 -1.09
C HIS A 69 9.10 -8.79 -1.68
N TYR A 70 8.99 -8.63 -3.00
CA TYR A 70 7.71 -8.67 -3.72
C TYR A 70 6.87 -9.89 -3.35
N GLY A 71 7.49 -11.09 -3.34
CA GLY A 71 6.79 -12.31 -2.99
C GLY A 71 6.28 -12.36 -1.53
N ILE A 72 6.94 -11.66 -0.60
CA ILE A 72 6.43 -11.50 0.77
C ILE A 72 5.21 -10.60 0.79
N GLU A 73 5.30 -9.41 0.19
CA GLU A 73 4.20 -8.43 0.15
C GLU A 73 2.97 -9.00 -0.55
N GLU A 74 3.16 -9.74 -1.65
CA GLU A 74 2.10 -10.42 -2.36
C GLU A 74 1.39 -11.48 -1.48
N ARG A 75 2.15 -12.25 -0.69
CA ARG A 75 1.58 -13.21 0.27
C ARG A 75 0.81 -12.50 1.38
N VAL A 76 1.32 -11.38 1.90
CA VAL A 76 0.63 -10.56 2.91
C VAL A 76 -0.69 -10.02 2.34
N LYS A 77 -0.67 -9.42 1.15
CA LYS A 77 -1.86 -8.92 0.48
C LYS A 77 -2.90 -10.03 0.27
N ARG A 78 -2.49 -11.21 -0.20
CA ARG A 78 -3.39 -12.38 -0.33
C ARG A 78 -3.99 -12.82 1.01
N LEU A 79 -3.19 -12.83 2.07
CA LEU A 79 -3.66 -13.22 3.39
C LEU A 79 -4.72 -12.22 3.90
N ILE A 80 -4.46 -10.92 3.75
CA ILE A 80 -5.41 -9.86 4.09
C ILE A 80 -6.70 -10.05 3.30
N ALA A 81 -6.61 -10.22 1.98
CA ALA A 81 -7.78 -10.47 1.15
C ALA A 81 -8.56 -11.70 1.65
N ALA A 82 -7.89 -12.81 1.98
CA ALA A 82 -8.55 -14.03 2.45
C ALA A 82 -9.21 -13.90 3.84
N LYS A 83 -8.65 -13.10 4.74
CA LYS A 83 -9.15 -12.92 6.11
C LYS A 83 -10.12 -11.76 6.27
N CYS A 84 -9.97 -10.74 5.43
CA CYS A 84 -10.69 -9.48 5.51
C CYS A 84 -11.63 -9.26 4.31
N SER A 85 -11.85 -10.27 3.45
CA SER A 85 -12.78 -10.16 2.31
C SER A 85 -14.24 -9.90 2.71
N GLY A 86 -14.57 -9.96 4.00
CA GLY A 86 -15.79 -9.42 4.58
C GLY A 86 -17.10 -9.92 3.97
N GLU A 87 -18.19 -9.31 4.42
CA GLU A 87 -19.54 -9.62 3.98
C GLU A 87 -19.76 -9.24 2.52
N ARG A 88 -20.47 -10.11 1.79
CA ARG A 88 -20.88 -9.81 0.43
C ARG A 88 -21.75 -8.55 0.44
N ALA A 89 -21.49 -7.64 -0.50
CA ALA A 89 -22.35 -6.48 -0.72
C ALA A 89 -23.84 -6.89 -0.76
N PRO A 90 -24.73 -6.20 -0.02
CA PRO A 90 -26.15 -6.51 0.01
C PRO A 90 -26.76 -6.57 -1.39
N GLU A 91 -27.71 -7.49 -1.61
CA GLU A 91 -28.31 -7.70 -2.93
C GLU A 91 -28.95 -6.44 -3.51
N GLY A 92 -29.67 -5.67 -2.67
CA GLY A 92 -30.28 -4.41 -3.10
C GLY A 92 -29.25 -3.36 -3.57
N LEU A 93 -28.05 -3.32 -2.99
CA LEU A 93 -26.98 -2.43 -3.46
C LEU A 93 -26.45 -2.90 -4.83
N ARG A 94 -26.25 -4.21 -4.98
CA ARG A 94 -25.79 -4.79 -6.25
C ARG A 94 -26.77 -4.56 -7.39
N GLU A 95 -28.06 -4.74 -7.14
CA GLU A 95 -29.11 -4.55 -8.14
C GLU A 95 -29.20 -3.09 -8.58
N ARG A 96 -29.20 -2.15 -7.63
CA ARG A 96 -29.16 -0.71 -7.92
C ARG A 96 -27.94 -0.32 -8.78
N LEU A 97 -26.75 -0.80 -8.42
CA LEU A 97 -25.53 -0.51 -9.18
C LEU A 97 -25.61 -1.06 -10.61
N ARG A 98 -26.12 -2.28 -10.82
CA ARG A 98 -26.29 -2.86 -12.16
C ARG A 98 -27.19 -2.00 -13.04
N ILE A 99 -28.30 -1.50 -12.50
CA ILE A 99 -29.24 -0.62 -13.22
C ILE A 99 -28.55 0.71 -13.57
N GLN A 100 -27.87 1.35 -12.63
CA GLN A 100 -27.23 2.64 -12.88
C GLN A 100 -26.08 2.55 -13.89
N ILE A 101 -25.28 1.48 -13.83
CA ILE A 101 -24.20 1.24 -14.80
C ILE A 101 -24.78 1.04 -16.20
N SER A 102 -25.82 0.20 -16.37
CA SER A 102 -26.40 -0.06 -17.69
C SER A 102 -27.03 1.19 -18.32
N GLN A 103 -27.69 2.03 -17.51
CA GLN A 103 -28.21 3.32 -17.97
C GLN A 103 -27.11 4.26 -18.47
N THR A 104 -25.99 4.34 -17.76
CA THR A 104 -24.86 5.23 -18.11
C THR A 104 -24.17 4.77 -19.40
N THR A 105 -24.07 3.47 -19.65
CA THR A 105 -23.49 2.91 -20.88
C THR A 105 -24.32 3.23 -22.13
N ILE A 106 -25.64 3.34 -22.02
CA ILE A 106 -26.53 3.67 -23.15
C ILE A 106 -26.36 5.13 -23.60
N VAL A 107 -25.94 6.03 -22.71
CA VAL A 107 -25.90 7.48 -22.96
C VAL A 107 -24.56 7.96 -23.57
N ARG A 108 -23.53 7.11 -23.66
CA ARG A 108 -22.26 7.43 -24.34
C ARG A 108 -22.17 6.79 -25.73
N ARG A 109 -23.01 7.25 -26.63
CA ARG A 109 -22.82 7.07 -28.08
C ARG A 109 -23.21 8.36 -28.79
N SER A 110 -22.24 9.25 -28.91
CA SER A 110 -22.26 10.43 -29.79
C SER A 110 -20.84 10.74 -30.20
#